data_AF-A0AAD9VDQ5-F1
#
_entry.id   AF-A0AAD9VDQ5-F1
#
_cell.length_a   1.000
_cell.length_b   1.000
_cell.length_c   1.000
_cell.angle_alpha   90.00
_cell.angle_beta   90.00
_cell.angle_gamma   90.00
#
_symmetry.space_group_name_H-M   'P 1'
#
loop_
_entity.id
_entity.type
_entity.pdbx_description
1 polymer ?
#
loop_
_entity_poly.entity_id
_entity_poly.type
_entity_poly.pdbx_seq_one_letter_code
_entity_poly.pdbx_strand_id
1 'polypeptide(L)'
;MRCDKGTESAVIGVLQQYFRWQDDDEFAGSKSFFQGRSSGNQRIEAWWSKLREGGGGWWINLFKDLRDSGNFDETRLHKECLKFCFLPLLFQELYLVAELWNTHNIQAQKRLEVHGVYNSQNYLITVDVENVNVCKRLYTENCPDYADGIDESVQLIKPDYVAPAKAIDALRLYCEIIDVLKNY
;
A
#
# COMPACT_ATOMS: atom_id res chain seq x y z
N MET A 1 21.86 -19.66 0.68
CA MET A 1 21.05 -18.43 0.49
C MET A 1 19.60 -18.73 0.80
N ARG A 2 18.89 -17.83 1.49
CA ARG A 2 17.44 -17.96 1.72
C ARG A 2 16.70 -16.81 1.04
N CYS A 3 15.67 -17.14 0.27
CA CYS A 3 14.78 -16.17 -0.36
C CYS A 3 13.31 -16.50 -0.06
N ASP A 4 12.45 -15.52 -0.29
CA ASP A 4 11.01 -15.65 -0.22
C ASP A 4 10.43 -16.41 -1.42
N LYS A 5 9.11 -16.63 -1.38
CA LYS A 5 8.38 -17.23 -2.50
C LYS A 5 8.01 -16.15 -3.51
N GLY A 6 8.87 -15.96 -4.49
CA GLY A 6 8.64 -15.09 -5.65
C GLY A 6 9.15 -15.74 -6.93
N THR A 7 8.64 -15.27 -8.07
CA THR A 7 9.05 -15.75 -9.41
C THR A 7 10.53 -15.44 -9.66
N GLU A 8 10.99 -14.27 -9.25
CA GLU A 8 12.40 -13.85 -9.32
C GLU A 8 13.30 -14.71 -8.42
N SER A 9 12.82 -15.00 -7.20
CA SER A 9 13.50 -15.87 -6.24
C SER A 9 13.66 -17.31 -6.75
N ALA A 10 12.76 -17.80 -7.60
CA ALA A 10 12.89 -19.11 -8.23
C ALA A 10 14.04 -19.16 -9.24
N VAL A 11 14.21 -18.11 -10.06
CA VAL A 11 15.31 -18.01 -11.03
C VAL A 11 16.66 -17.93 -10.33
N ILE A 12 16.76 -17.08 -9.29
CA ILE A 12 17.97 -16.95 -8.47
C ILE A 12 18.33 -18.28 -7.79
N GLY A 13 17.33 -19.03 -7.33
CA GLY A 13 17.54 -20.32 -6.71
C GLY A 13 18.20 -21.34 -7.64
N VAL A 14 17.73 -21.43 -8.88
CA VAL A 14 18.32 -22.34 -9.89
C VAL A 14 19.76 -21.94 -10.21
N LEU A 15 20.02 -20.64 -10.41
CA LEU A 15 21.37 -20.15 -10.70
C LEU A 15 22.34 -20.43 -9.55
N GLN A 16 21.91 -20.20 -8.30
CA GLN A 16 22.72 -20.43 -7.11
C GLN A 16 23.08 -21.91 -6.93
N GLN A 17 22.14 -22.82 -7.20
CA GLN A 17 22.37 -24.26 -7.15
C GLN A 17 23.29 -24.74 -8.27
N TYR A 18 23.17 -24.18 -9.47
CA TYR A 18 24.03 -24.49 -10.61
C TYR A 18 25.48 -24.08 -10.37
N PHE A 19 25.73 -22.84 -9.93
CA PHE A 19 27.09 -22.36 -9.69
C PHE A 19 27.81 -23.06 -8.54
N ARG A 20 27.06 -23.52 -7.53
CA ARG A 20 27.62 -24.23 -6.37
C ARG A 20 27.55 -25.75 -6.49
N TRP A 21 27.32 -26.28 -7.69
CA TRP A 21 27.15 -27.71 -7.90
C TRP A 21 28.41 -28.54 -7.58
N GLN A 22 29.60 -27.98 -7.81
CA GLN A 22 30.88 -28.65 -7.57
C GLN A 22 31.61 -28.20 -6.30
N ASP A 23 30.98 -27.37 -5.47
CA ASP A 23 31.54 -26.96 -4.19
C ASP A 23 31.47 -28.14 -3.20
N ASP A 24 32.41 -28.19 -2.24
CA ASP A 24 32.53 -29.29 -1.26
C ASP A 24 32.14 -28.87 0.17
N ASP A 25 31.40 -27.77 0.31
CA ASP A 25 30.89 -27.33 1.62
C ASP A 25 29.48 -27.86 1.94
N GLU A 26 29.11 -27.80 3.21
CA GLU A 26 27.84 -28.30 3.74
C GLU A 26 26.60 -27.73 3.03
N PHE A 27 26.73 -26.54 2.44
CA PHE A 27 25.68 -25.82 1.72
C PHE A 27 25.89 -25.85 0.19
N ALA A 28 26.61 -26.84 -0.36
CA ALA A 28 26.79 -27.00 -1.79
C ALA A 28 25.57 -27.60 -2.51
N GLY A 29 25.56 -27.46 -3.84
CA GLY A 29 24.55 -28.02 -4.73
C GLY A 29 23.13 -27.62 -4.35
N SER A 30 22.24 -28.61 -4.17
CA SER A 30 20.83 -28.40 -3.84
C SER A 30 20.59 -27.71 -2.49
N LYS A 31 21.55 -27.79 -1.56
CA LYS A 31 21.49 -27.15 -0.23
C LYS A 31 21.90 -25.68 -0.25
N SER A 32 22.42 -25.18 -1.37
CA SER A 32 22.91 -23.81 -1.51
C SER A 32 21.81 -22.76 -1.53
N PHE A 33 20.57 -23.19 -1.81
CA PHE A 33 19.40 -22.34 -1.86
C PHE A 33 18.25 -22.97 -1.08
N PHE A 34 17.62 -22.16 -0.23
CA PHE A 34 16.47 -22.55 0.57
C PHE A 34 15.34 -21.54 0.38
N GLN A 35 14.18 -22.02 -0.07
CA GLN A 35 12.99 -21.19 -0.18
C GLN A 35 12.18 -21.26 1.11
N GLY A 36 12.11 -20.15 1.83
CA GLY A 36 11.41 -20.07 3.12
C GLY A 36 10.33 -19.00 3.11
N ARG A 37 9.34 -19.12 4.01
CA ARG A 37 8.38 -18.01 4.24
C ARG A 37 9.13 -16.77 4.71
N SER A 38 8.75 -15.58 4.24
CA SER A 38 9.30 -14.32 4.73
C SER A 38 8.76 -14.05 6.14
N SER A 39 9.45 -14.56 7.17
CA SER A 39 8.99 -14.44 8.56
C SER A 39 9.06 -13.00 9.09
N GLY A 40 9.91 -12.15 8.52
CA GLY A 40 10.01 -10.73 8.88
C GLY A 40 8.90 -9.86 8.30
N ASN A 41 8.40 -10.20 7.10
CA ASN A 41 7.41 -9.39 6.39
C ASN A 41 5.95 -9.78 6.71
N GLN A 42 5.71 -10.85 7.48
CA GLN A 42 4.36 -11.36 7.77
C GLN A 42 3.42 -10.30 8.36
N ARG A 43 3.93 -9.42 9.23
CA ARG A 43 3.11 -8.37 9.84
C ARG A 43 2.66 -7.33 8.82
N ILE A 44 3.55 -6.96 7.91
CA ILE A 44 3.28 -5.99 6.84
C ILE A 44 2.33 -6.62 5.81
N GLU A 45 2.58 -7.87 5.40
CA GLU A 45 1.70 -8.62 4.48
C GLU A 45 0.30 -8.83 5.06
N ALA A 46 0.20 -9.17 6.35
CA ALA A 46 -1.09 -9.30 7.04
C ALA A 46 -1.84 -7.95 7.08
N TRP A 47 -1.13 -6.86 7.33
CA TRP A 47 -1.70 -5.52 7.28
C TRP A 47 -2.20 -5.18 5.86
N TRP A 48 -1.41 -5.42 4.81
CA TRP A 48 -1.83 -5.22 3.42
C TRP A 48 -3.07 -6.04 3.06
N SER A 49 -3.16 -7.29 3.54
CA SER A 49 -4.37 -8.11 3.37
C SER A 49 -5.57 -7.45 4.04
N LYS A 50 -5.43 -6.97 5.29
CA LYS A 50 -6.53 -6.30 5.99
C LYS A 50 -6.92 -4.96 5.41
N LEU A 51 -5.98 -4.16 4.93
CA LEU A 51 -6.28 -2.95 4.17
C LEU A 51 -7.10 -3.27 2.92
N ARG A 52 -6.73 -4.33 2.19
CA ARG A 52 -7.43 -4.73 0.97
C ARG A 52 -8.84 -5.27 1.25
N GLU A 53 -8.98 -6.09 2.28
CA GLU A 53 -10.28 -6.60 2.76
C GLU A 53 -11.16 -5.48 3.32
N GLY A 54 -10.57 -4.51 4.03
CA GLY A 54 -11.23 -3.36 4.64
C GLY A 54 -11.58 -2.23 3.67
N GLY A 55 -11.92 -2.54 2.43
CA GLY A 55 -12.39 -1.55 1.44
C GLY A 55 -11.31 -1.02 0.48
N GLY A 56 -10.02 -1.16 0.79
CA GLY A 56 -8.94 -0.71 -0.10
C GLY A 56 -8.94 -1.42 -1.45
N GLY A 57 -9.37 -2.69 -1.51
CA GLY A 57 -9.51 -3.42 -2.77
C GLY A 57 -10.57 -2.82 -3.70
N TRP A 58 -11.66 -2.29 -3.14
CA TRP A 58 -12.73 -1.66 -3.90
C TRP A 58 -12.24 -0.35 -4.56
N TRP A 59 -11.54 0.51 -3.79
CA TRP A 59 -10.93 1.73 -4.31
C TRP A 59 -9.93 1.47 -5.44
N ILE A 60 -9.08 0.45 -5.29
CA ILE A 60 -8.12 0.05 -6.33
C ILE A 60 -8.86 -0.34 -7.62
N ASN A 61 -9.96 -1.08 -7.52
CA ASN A 61 -10.73 -1.48 -8.69
C ASN A 61 -11.44 -0.28 -9.32
N LEU A 62 -12.03 0.61 -8.52
CA LEU A 62 -12.65 1.85 -9.02
C LEU A 62 -11.69 2.66 -9.89
N PHE A 63 -10.46 2.90 -9.41
CA PHE A 63 -9.47 3.69 -10.17
C PHE A 63 -8.91 2.94 -11.38
N LYS A 64 -8.83 1.59 -11.33
CA LYS A 64 -8.50 0.79 -12.51
C LYS A 64 -9.58 0.91 -13.57
N ASP A 65 -10.85 0.78 -13.19
CA ASP A 65 -11.98 0.91 -14.11
C ASP A 65 -12.03 2.33 -14.71
N LEU A 66 -11.72 3.36 -13.92
CA LEU A 66 -11.62 4.73 -14.41
C LEU A 66 -10.54 4.90 -15.50
N ARG A 67 -9.36 4.31 -15.29
CA ARG A 67 -8.28 4.28 -16.28
C ARG A 67 -8.67 3.48 -17.51
N ASP A 68 -9.18 2.27 -17.31
CA ASP A 68 -9.45 1.31 -18.39
C ASP A 68 -10.65 1.73 -19.25
N SER A 69 -11.55 2.56 -18.72
CA SER A 69 -12.64 3.20 -19.46
C SER A 69 -12.22 4.43 -20.27
N GLY A 70 -10.96 4.85 -20.20
CA GLY A 70 -10.44 6.02 -20.93
C GLY A 70 -10.87 7.37 -20.35
N ASN A 71 -11.43 7.38 -19.13
CA ASN A 71 -11.87 8.60 -18.45
C ASN A 71 -10.76 9.27 -17.62
N PHE A 72 -9.58 8.66 -17.55
CA PHE A 72 -8.42 9.18 -16.86
C PHE A 72 -7.20 9.24 -17.78
N ASP A 73 -6.47 10.34 -17.71
CA ASP A 73 -5.16 10.53 -18.33
C ASP A 73 -4.11 10.77 -17.22
N GLU A 74 -2.86 10.37 -17.44
CA GLU A 74 -1.77 10.49 -16.47
C GLU A 74 -1.25 11.92 -16.27
N THR A 75 -1.96 12.92 -16.81
CA THR A 75 -1.64 14.33 -16.65
C THR A 75 -1.69 14.77 -15.19
N ARG A 76 -0.91 15.81 -14.87
CA ARG A 76 -0.94 16.44 -13.54
C ARG A 76 -2.34 16.91 -13.19
N LEU A 77 -3.06 17.50 -14.14
CA LEU A 77 -4.41 18.01 -13.93
C LEU A 77 -5.37 16.90 -13.45
N HIS A 78 -5.45 15.78 -14.17
CA HIS A 78 -6.31 14.66 -13.78
C HIS A 78 -5.95 14.10 -12.40
N LYS A 79 -4.65 14.02 -12.07
CA LYS A 79 -4.19 13.56 -10.76
C LYS A 79 -4.61 14.51 -9.63
N GLU A 80 -4.49 15.83 -9.83
CA GLU A 80 -4.92 16.82 -8.84
C GLU A 80 -6.45 16.86 -8.68
N CYS A 81 -7.22 16.77 -9.78
CA CYS A 81 -8.68 16.67 -9.71
C CYS A 81 -9.15 15.39 -9.02
N LEU A 82 -8.46 14.26 -9.25
CA LEU A 82 -8.75 13.01 -8.53
C LEU A 82 -8.50 13.16 -7.04
N LYS A 83 -7.34 13.73 -6.65
CA LYS A 83 -7.05 13.99 -5.24
C LYS A 83 -8.14 14.87 -4.64
N PHE A 84 -8.45 16.01 -5.24
CA PHE A 84 -9.51 16.89 -4.76
C PHE A 84 -10.85 16.16 -4.52
N CYS A 85 -11.30 15.35 -5.48
CA CYS A 85 -12.59 14.67 -5.38
C CYS A 85 -12.59 13.49 -4.39
N PHE A 86 -11.48 12.76 -4.27
CA PHE A 86 -11.44 11.46 -3.58
C PHE A 86 -10.62 11.43 -2.29
N LEU A 87 -9.62 12.30 -2.08
CA LEU A 87 -8.80 12.29 -0.87
C LEU A 87 -9.63 12.40 0.42
N PRO A 88 -10.65 13.28 0.51
CA PRO A 88 -11.45 13.39 1.73
C PRO A 88 -12.11 12.07 2.13
N LEU A 89 -12.64 11.33 1.14
CA LEU A 89 -13.26 10.02 1.35
C LEU A 89 -12.21 8.96 1.70
N LEU A 90 -11.09 8.93 0.96
CA LEU A 90 -10.01 8.00 1.19
C LEU A 90 -9.40 8.17 2.58
N PHE A 91 -9.21 9.41 3.05
CA PHE A 91 -8.71 9.66 4.39
C PHE A 91 -9.67 9.15 5.45
N GLN A 92 -10.97 9.42 5.32
CA GLN A 92 -11.96 8.91 6.29
C GLN A 92 -11.91 7.39 6.39
N GLU A 93 -11.90 6.68 5.26
CA GLU A 93 -11.78 5.21 5.22
C GLU A 93 -10.44 4.73 5.81
N LEU A 94 -9.33 5.38 5.45
CA LEU A 94 -8.00 5.02 5.97
C LEU A 94 -7.89 5.22 7.49
N TYR A 95 -8.49 6.28 8.04
CA TYR A 95 -8.56 6.49 9.48
C TYR A 95 -9.37 5.41 10.18
N LEU A 96 -10.51 5.00 9.60
CA LEU A 96 -11.31 3.89 10.14
C LEU A 96 -10.54 2.56 10.10
N VAL A 97 -9.86 2.25 8.99
CA VAL A 97 -9.01 1.05 8.88
C VAL A 97 -7.88 1.10 9.91
N ALA A 98 -7.25 2.26 10.10
CA ALA A 98 -6.21 2.44 11.11
C ALA A 98 -6.76 2.24 12.54
N GLU A 99 -7.93 2.77 12.86
CA GLU A 99 -8.59 2.58 14.15
C GLU A 99 -8.94 1.11 14.40
N LEU A 100 -9.54 0.44 13.41
CA LEU A 100 -9.86 -0.99 13.48
C LEU A 100 -8.59 -1.82 13.66
N TRP A 101 -7.52 -1.48 12.95
CA TRP A 101 -6.21 -2.12 13.12
C TRP A 101 -5.55 -1.80 14.45
N ASN A 102 -5.75 -0.63 15.04
CA ASN A 102 -5.15 -0.34 16.35
C ASN A 102 -5.92 -1.00 17.50
N THR A 103 -7.19 -1.30 17.29
CA THR A 103 -8.08 -1.91 18.29
C THR A 103 -8.23 -3.43 18.15
N HIS A 104 -7.76 -4.03 17.04
CA HIS A 104 -7.89 -5.48 16.86
C HIS A 104 -7.12 -6.24 17.95
N ASN A 105 -7.78 -7.22 18.55
CA ASN A 105 -7.15 -8.10 19.50
C ASN A 105 -6.24 -9.08 18.76
N ILE A 106 -4.94 -8.98 18.97
CA ILE A 106 -3.98 -9.97 18.50
C ILE A 106 -4.14 -11.19 19.39
N GLN A 107 -4.93 -12.16 18.92
CA GLN A 107 -5.12 -13.41 19.61
C GLN A 107 -3.76 -14.10 19.78
N ALA A 108 -3.35 -14.32 21.03
CA ALA A 108 -2.12 -15.05 21.32
C ALA A 108 -2.25 -16.46 20.74
N GLN A 109 -1.52 -16.76 19.66
CA GLN A 109 -1.42 -18.13 19.19
C GLN A 109 -0.72 -18.95 20.27
N LYS A 110 -1.37 -20.01 20.77
CA LYS A 110 -0.65 -21.09 21.43
C LYS A 110 0.44 -21.52 20.45
N ARG A 111 1.71 -21.30 20.80
CA ARG A 111 2.81 -21.99 20.15
C ARG A 111 2.53 -23.47 20.39
N LEU A 112 1.89 -24.13 19.43
CA LEU A 112 2.12 -25.55 19.24
C LEU A 112 3.63 -25.63 19.05
N GLU A 113 4.31 -26.28 19.99
CA GLU A 113 5.72 -26.60 19.90
C GLU A 113 5.94 -27.51 18.70
N VAL A 114 5.92 -26.91 17.51
CA VAL A 114 6.52 -27.51 16.33
C VAL A 114 8.00 -27.57 16.66
N HIS A 115 8.46 -28.77 16.98
CA HIS A 115 9.86 -29.10 17.17
C HIS A 115 10.60 -28.84 15.84
N GLY A 116 10.95 -27.58 15.64
CA GLY A 116 11.51 -27.06 14.40
C GLY A 116 11.92 -25.61 14.59
N VAL A 117 13.17 -25.44 15.03
CA VAL A 117 13.93 -24.18 15.13
C VAL A 117 13.73 -23.40 16.44
N TYR A 118 14.57 -23.75 17.42
CA TYR A 118 14.97 -22.92 18.55
C TYR A 118 15.40 -21.51 18.07
N ASN A 119 15.08 -20.48 18.86
CA ASN A 119 15.36 -19.05 18.64
C ASN A 119 14.45 -18.28 17.67
N SER A 120 13.14 -18.20 17.96
CA SER A 120 12.41 -16.99 17.59
C SER A 120 12.85 -15.84 18.53
N GLN A 121 13.94 -15.16 18.18
CA GLN A 121 14.35 -13.94 18.88
C GLN A 121 13.19 -12.94 18.87
N ASN A 122 12.96 -12.26 20.00
CA ASN A 122 11.99 -11.16 20.07
C ASN A 122 12.53 -10.01 19.21
N TYR A 123 12.06 -9.89 17.96
CA TYR A 123 12.40 -8.78 17.05
C TYR A 123 11.68 -7.47 17.41
N LEU A 124 11.20 -7.34 18.65
CA LEU A 124 10.66 -6.08 19.17
C LEU A 124 11.85 -5.17 19.45
N ILE A 125 12.14 -4.29 18.49
CA ILE A 125 13.13 -3.22 18.64
C ILE A 125 12.42 -2.06 19.33
N THR A 126 13.02 -1.53 20.40
CA THR A 126 12.60 -0.25 20.97
C THR A 126 12.81 0.83 19.92
N VAL A 127 11.71 1.33 19.39
CA VAL A 127 11.72 2.41 18.41
C VAL A 127 11.96 3.71 19.17
N ASP A 128 13.01 4.43 18.79
CA ASP A 128 13.25 5.77 19.30
C ASP A 128 12.13 6.72 18.85
N VAL A 129 11.50 7.36 19.83
CA VAL A 129 10.37 8.27 19.62
C VAL A 129 10.80 9.47 18.76
N GLU A 130 12.05 9.92 18.87
CA GLU A 130 12.54 11.03 18.05
C GLU A 130 12.64 10.62 16.57
N ASN A 131 13.09 9.41 16.26
CA ASN A 131 13.08 8.88 14.89
C ASN A 131 11.65 8.76 14.34
N VAL A 132 10.67 8.36 15.16
CA VAL A 132 9.25 8.35 14.74
C VAL A 132 8.76 9.77 14.44
N ASN A 133 9.09 10.73 15.29
CA ASN A 133 8.71 12.13 15.11
C ASN A 133 9.38 12.74 13.87
N VAL A 134 10.66 12.44 13.62
CA VAL A 134 11.35 12.84 12.39
C VAL A 134 10.66 12.26 11.16
N CYS A 135 10.30 10.97 11.16
CA CYS A 135 9.54 10.37 10.07
C CYS A 135 8.17 11.04 9.88
N LYS A 136 7.44 11.35 10.96
CA LYS A 136 6.18 12.10 10.87
C LYS A 136 6.40 13.48 10.22
N ARG A 137 7.38 14.26 10.68
CA ARG A 137 7.69 15.56 10.08
C ARG A 137 8.04 15.47 8.59
N LEU A 138 8.86 14.50 8.22
CA LEU A 138 9.32 14.31 6.84
C LEU A 138 8.21 13.82 5.90
N TYR A 139 7.32 12.95 6.37
CA TYR A 139 6.36 12.26 5.51
C TYR A 139 4.90 12.70 5.69
N THR A 140 4.55 13.48 6.72
CA THR A 140 3.15 13.91 6.98
C THR A 140 2.94 15.42 7.06
N GLU A 141 3.93 16.24 7.41
CA GLU A 141 3.68 17.66 7.71
C GLU A 141 3.86 18.64 6.52
N ASN A 142 4.31 18.18 5.34
CA ASN A 142 4.66 19.08 4.22
C ASN A 142 4.13 18.69 2.83
N CYS A 143 3.19 17.75 2.73
CA CYS A 143 2.57 17.44 1.44
C CYS A 143 1.17 18.06 1.39
N PRO A 144 0.93 19.11 0.59
CA PRO A 144 -0.44 19.53 0.33
C PRO A 144 -1.20 18.38 -0.33
N ASP A 145 -2.44 18.18 0.10
CA ASP A 145 -3.32 17.09 -0.35
C ASP A 145 -3.49 17.11 -1.87
N TYR A 146 -3.54 18.31 -2.44
CA TYR A 146 -3.57 18.62 -3.86
C TYR A 146 -2.98 20.01 -4.11
N ALA A 147 -2.75 20.37 -5.36
CA ALA A 147 -2.16 21.66 -5.74
C ALA A 147 -2.97 22.88 -5.24
N ASP A 148 -2.28 23.88 -4.70
CA ASP A 148 -2.85 25.19 -4.37
C ASP A 148 -3.58 25.77 -5.59
N GLY A 149 -4.76 26.37 -5.40
CA GLY A 149 -5.55 26.94 -6.49
C GLY A 149 -6.69 26.06 -7.01
N ILE A 150 -6.72 24.77 -6.67
CA ILE A 150 -7.73 23.85 -7.21
C ILE A 150 -9.11 24.10 -6.61
N ASP A 151 -9.19 24.48 -5.33
CA ASP A 151 -10.43 24.86 -4.67
C ASP A 151 -11.09 26.05 -5.37
N GLU A 152 -10.32 27.11 -5.64
CA GLU A 152 -10.82 28.29 -6.35
C GLU A 152 -11.23 27.95 -7.79
N SER A 153 -10.45 27.10 -8.46
CA SER A 153 -10.75 26.65 -9.83
C SER A 153 -12.05 25.86 -9.89
N VAL A 154 -12.25 24.92 -8.96
CA VAL A 154 -13.48 24.13 -8.88
C VAL A 154 -14.66 25.02 -8.50
N GLN A 155 -14.48 25.98 -7.58
CA GLN A 155 -15.52 26.91 -7.20
C GLN A 155 -15.93 27.86 -8.33
N LEU A 156 -15.01 28.17 -9.26
CA LEU A 156 -15.32 28.93 -10.46
C LEU A 156 -16.07 28.09 -11.51
N ILE A 157 -15.71 26.81 -11.65
CA ILE A 157 -16.36 25.86 -12.56
C ILE A 157 -17.76 25.47 -12.06
N LYS A 158 -17.88 25.22 -10.76
CA LYS A 158 -19.09 24.73 -10.09
C LYS A 158 -19.24 25.42 -8.71
N PRO A 159 -19.79 26.64 -8.66
CA PRO A 159 -19.88 27.43 -7.43
C PRO A 159 -20.80 26.83 -6.36
N ASP A 160 -21.71 25.94 -6.76
CA ASP A 160 -22.65 25.21 -5.90
C ASP A 160 -22.20 23.77 -5.61
N TYR A 161 -20.92 23.44 -5.81
CA TYR A 161 -20.44 22.08 -5.54
C TYR A 161 -20.62 21.72 -4.06
N VAL A 162 -20.97 20.46 -3.83
CA VAL A 162 -21.07 19.86 -2.50
C VAL A 162 -19.96 18.84 -2.37
N ALA A 163 -19.24 18.88 -1.25
CA ALA A 163 -18.21 17.90 -0.95
C ALA A 163 -18.77 16.47 -1.05
N PRO A 164 -18.15 15.57 -1.82
CA PRO A 164 -18.65 14.23 -1.99
C PRO A 164 -18.75 13.47 -0.66
N ALA A 165 -19.93 12.90 -0.38
CA ALA A 165 -20.12 12.01 0.78
C ALA A 165 -19.90 10.54 0.43
N LYS A 166 -19.93 10.18 -0.87
CA LYS A 166 -19.77 8.82 -1.38
C LYS A 166 -18.93 8.83 -2.64
N ALA A 167 -18.32 7.68 -2.92
CA ALA A 167 -17.45 7.52 -4.07
C ALA A 167 -18.14 7.80 -5.43
N ILE A 168 -19.44 7.52 -5.55
CA ILE A 168 -20.20 7.85 -6.77
C ILE A 168 -20.33 9.35 -6.99
N ASP A 169 -20.49 10.12 -5.90
CA ASP A 169 -20.60 11.57 -5.96
C ASP A 169 -19.23 12.19 -6.28
N ALA A 170 -18.15 11.60 -5.74
CA ALA A 170 -16.78 11.98 -6.06
C ALA A 170 -16.44 11.71 -7.53
N LEU A 171 -16.86 10.55 -8.05
CA LEU A 171 -16.68 10.21 -9.46
C LEU A 171 -17.45 11.17 -10.38
N ARG A 172 -18.70 11.52 -10.03
CA ARG A 172 -19.49 12.49 -10.79
C ARG A 172 -18.82 13.86 -10.80
N LEU A 173 -18.42 14.36 -9.64
CA LEU A 173 -17.73 15.64 -9.51
C LEU A 173 -16.45 15.66 -10.34
N TYR A 174 -15.66 14.58 -10.30
CA TYR A 174 -14.47 14.42 -11.12
C TYR A 174 -14.77 14.52 -12.61
N CYS A 175 -15.73 13.73 -13.11
CA CYS A 175 -16.09 13.74 -14.52
C CYS A 175 -16.60 15.13 -14.97
N GLU A 176 -17.43 15.78 -14.16
CA GLU A 176 -17.94 17.12 -14.45
C GLU A 176 -16.81 18.16 -14.58
N ILE A 177 -15.85 18.16 -13.64
CA ILE A 177 -14.70 19.07 -13.68
C ILE A 177 -13.87 18.82 -14.95
N ILE A 178 -13.56 17.56 -15.26
CA ILE A 178 -12.76 17.19 -16.43
C ILE A 178 -13.49 17.52 -17.73
N ASP A 179 -14.79 17.29 -17.82
CA ASP A 179 -15.58 17.59 -19.00
C ASP A 179 -15.64 19.09 -19.25
N VAL A 180 -15.80 19.92 -18.21
CA VAL A 180 -15.72 21.37 -18.37
C VAL A 180 -14.34 21.78 -18.88
N LEU A 181 -13.26 21.26 -18.28
CA LEU A 181 -11.88 21.61 -18.65
C LEU A 181 -11.48 21.13 -20.06
N LYS A 182 -12.13 20.09 -20.59
CA LYS A 182 -11.94 19.64 -21.99
C LYS A 182 -12.65 20.53 -23.02
N ASN A 183 -13.68 21.26 -22.60
CA ASN A 183 -14.53 22.08 -23.47
C ASN A 183 -14.13 23.58 -23.46
N TYR A 184 -13.09 23.94 -22.71
CA TYR A 184 -12.41 25.23 -22.75
C TYR A 184 -11.12 25.13 -23.58
#